data_AF-A0A085BA52-F1
#
_entry.id   AF-A0A085BA52-F1
#
_cell.length_a   1.000
_cell.length_b   1.000
_cell.length_c   1.000
_cell.angle_alpha   90.00
_cell.angle_beta   90.00
_cell.angle_gamma   90.00
#
_symmetry.space_group_name_H-M   'P 1'
#
loop_
_entity.id
_entity.type
_entity.pdbx_description
1 polymer ?
#
loop_
_entity_poly.entity_id
_entity_poly.type
_entity_poly.pdbx_seq_one_letter_code
_entity_poly.pdbx_strand_id
1 'polypeptide(L)'
;MKIAGCVIRKIIEKSPKYFEAEYKGYHIYVSTNHGFGKPKDKNLKRFNIEVTHIESGIYGVNTWEDFETIEKAIEYALEGSLLAKNTLPKPK
;
A
#
# COMPACT_ATOMS: atom_id res chain seq x y z
N MET A 1 -4.41 9.50 -8.83
CA MET A 1 -3.29 9.77 -7.89
C MET A 1 -1.97 9.44 -8.56
N LYS A 2 -0.93 10.27 -8.35
CA LYS A 2 0.45 9.98 -8.78
C LYS A 2 1.28 9.63 -7.53
N ILE A 3 1.95 8.48 -7.52
CA ILE A 3 2.73 7.97 -6.37
C ILE A 3 3.69 6.86 -6.82
N ALA A 4 4.90 6.77 -6.28
CA ALA A 4 5.92 5.77 -6.67
C ALA A 4 6.15 5.65 -8.21
N GLY A 5 6.08 6.76 -8.94
CA GLY A 5 6.15 6.78 -10.41
C GLY A 5 4.91 6.24 -11.12
N CYS A 6 3.89 5.79 -10.38
CA CYS A 6 2.63 5.24 -10.89
C CYS A 6 1.55 6.32 -11.02
N VAL A 7 0.63 6.11 -11.97
CA VAL A 7 -0.61 6.88 -12.10
C VAL A 7 -1.77 5.93 -11.85
N ILE A 8 -2.35 5.98 -10.66
CA ILE A 8 -3.52 5.19 -10.27
C ILE A 8 -4.77 5.99 -10.58
N ARG A 9 -5.66 5.45 -11.42
CA ARG A 9 -6.87 6.15 -11.90
C ARG A 9 -8.15 5.65 -11.24
N LYS A 10 -8.28 4.34 -11.02
CA LYS A 10 -9.46 3.73 -10.40
C LYS A 10 -9.29 3.70 -8.87
N ILE A 11 -9.60 4.82 -8.23
CA ILE A 11 -9.59 4.98 -6.77
C ILE A 11 -11.02 4.77 -6.29
N ILE A 12 -11.20 3.83 -5.37
CA ILE A 12 -12.50 3.53 -4.75
C ILE A 12 -12.70 4.49 -3.58
N GLU A 13 -11.71 4.61 -2.71
CA GLU A 13 -11.72 5.58 -1.60
C GLU A 13 -10.30 6.06 -1.27
N LYS A 14 -10.18 7.32 -0.83
CA LYS A 14 -8.94 7.85 -0.28
C LYS A 14 -9.22 8.80 0.88
N SER A 15 -8.59 8.53 2.01
CA SER A 15 -8.49 9.41 3.19
C SER A 15 -7.11 9.26 3.85
N PRO A 16 -6.76 10.08 4.85
CA PRO A 16 -5.49 9.93 5.58
C PRO A 16 -5.33 8.61 6.36
N LYS A 17 -6.40 7.82 6.48
CA LYS A 17 -6.46 6.58 7.27
C LYS A 17 -6.84 5.35 6.46
N TYR A 18 -7.29 5.55 5.22
CA TYR A 18 -7.85 4.53 4.36
C TYR A 18 -7.54 4.82 2.89
N PHE A 19 -7.13 3.82 2.13
CA PHE A 19 -6.96 3.90 0.70
C PHE A 19 -7.32 2.57 0.07
N GLU A 20 -8.15 2.66 -0.95
CA GLU A 20 -8.56 1.51 -1.73
C GLU A 20 -8.59 1.87 -3.21
N ALA A 21 -7.96 1.04 -4.04
CA ALA A 21 -7.89 1.26 -5.47
C ALA A 21 -7.69 -0.04 -6.24
N GLU A 22 -7.98 0.02 -7.54
CA GLU A 22 -7.56 -1.00 -8.49
C GLU A 22 -6.46 -0.45 -9.40
N TYR A 23 -5.40 -1.24 -9.57
CA TYR A 23 -4.26 -0.88 -10.41
C TYR A 23 -3.63 -2.11 -11.06
N LYS A 24 -3.54 -2.12 -12.40
CA LYS A 24 -2.91 -3.19 -13.19
C LYS A 24 -3.42 -4.62 -12.86
N GLY A 25 -4.71 -4.77 -12.59
CA GLY A 25 -5.31 -6.08 -12.23
C GLY A 25 -5.14 -6.46 -10.75
N TYR A 26 -4.62 -5.56 -9.91
CA TYR A 26 -4.50 -5.74 -8.48
C TYR A 26 -5.45 -4.81 -7.74
N HIS A 27 -6.04 -5.32 -6.66
CA HIS A 27 -6.69 -4.54 -5.62
C HIS A 27 -5.63 -4.13 -4.61
N ILE A 28 -5.60 -2.85 -4.26
CA ILE A 28 -4.70 -2.27 -3.27
C ILE A 28 -5.55 -1.77 -2.12
N TYR A 29 -5.30 -2.29 -0.93
CA TYR A 29 -5.97 -1.93 0.30
C TYR A 29 -4.94 -1.48 1.34
N VAL A 30 -5.11 -0.27 1.86
CA VAL A 30 -4.26 0.29 2.92
C VAL A 30 -5.15 0.95 3.96
N SER A 31 -5.06 0.53 5.22
CA SER A 31 -5.94 1.04 6.27
C SER A 31 -5.24 1.09 7.61
N THR A 32 -5.59 2.06 8.46
CA THR A 32 -5.23 2.06 9.90
C THR A 32 -6.30 1.40 10.78
N ASN A 33 -7.46 1.06 10.20
CA ASN A 33 -8.58 0.45 10.89
C ASN A 33 -8.58 -1.08 10.69
N HIS A 34 -7.70 -1.78 11.42
CA HIS A 34 -7.47 -3.21 11.24
C HIS A 34 -7.23 -3.98 12.55
N GLY A 35 -7.14 -3.31 13.69
CA GLY A 35 -7.00 -3.97 15.00
C GLY A 35 -5.65 -4.62 15.30
N PHE A 36 -4.63 -4.52 14.44
CA PHE A 36 -3.30 -5.15 14.61
C PHE A 36 -2.38 -4.42 15.61
N GLY A 37 -2.95 -3.85 16.67
CA GLY A 37 -2.21 -3.19 17.74
C GLY A 37 -1.70 -1.78 17.42
N LYS A 38 -0.84 -1.27 18.30
CA LYS A 38 -0.29 0.10 18.26
C LYS A 38 1.03 0.15 17.49
N PRO A 39 1.33 1.28 16.82
CA PRO A 39 2.62 1.49 16.16
C PRO A 39 3.78 1.44 17.17
N LYS A 40 4.99 1.11 16.67
CA LYS A 40 6.23 1.04 17.45
C LYS A 40 6.65 2.40 18.04
N ASP A 41 6.30 3.50 17.36
CA ASP A 41 6.56 4.87 17.79
C ASP A 41 5.26 5.70 17.72
N LYS A 42 5.11 6.66 18.64
CA LYS A 42 3.97 7.58 18.73
C LYS A 42 3.80 8.48 17.50
N ASN A 43 4.87 8.70 16.73
CA ASN A 43 4.85 9.52 15.52
C ASN A 43 4.45 8.71 14.27
N LEU A 44 4.34 7.38 14.41
CA LEU A 44 3.94 6.48 13.32
C LEU A 44 2.48 6.06 13.47
N LYS A 45 1.94 5.49 12.40
CA LYS A 45 0.64 4.83 12.35
C LYS A 45 0.87 3.43 11.81
N ARG A 46 0.23 2.44 12.42
CA ARG A 46 0.20 1.08 11.86
C ARG A 46 -0.80 1.05 10.72
N PHE A 47 -0.38 0.52 9.59
CA PHE A 47 -1.23 0.29 8.44
C PHE A 47 -1.28 -1.21 8.17
N ASN A 48 -2.49 -1.74 7.98
CA ASN A 48 -2.69 -2.97 7.23
C ASN A 48 -2.48 -2.66 5.74
N ILE A 49 -1.69 -3.48 5.06
CA ILE A 49 -1.30 -3.30 3.67
C ILE A 49 -1.51 -4.61 2.94
N GLU A 50 -2.46 -4.60 2.02
CA GLU A 50 -2.79 -5.74 1.18
C GLU A 50 -2.75 -5.32 -0.29
N VAL A 51 -2.10 -6.14 -1.11
CA VAL A 51 -2.13 -6.03 -2.56
C VAL A 51 -2.44 -7.40 -3.12
N THR A 52 -3.59 -7.55 -3.77
CA THR A 52 -4.13 -8.85 -4.15
C THR A 52 -4.50 -8.85 -5.63
N HIS A 53 -4.07 -9.87 -6.37
CA HIS A 53 -4.46 -10.03 -7.76
C HIS A 53 -5.96 -10.34 -7.83
N ILE A 54 -6.71 -9.54 -8.59
CA ILE A 54 -8.19 -9.55 -8.53
C ILE A 54 -8.76 -10.90 -8.99
N GLU A 55 -8.21 -11.51 -10.03
CA GLU A 55 -8.76 -12.74 -10.60
C GLU A 55 -8.35 -14.00 -9.81
N SER A 56 -7.11 -14.04 -9.31
CA SER A 56 -6.56 -15.24 -8.66
C SER A 56 -6.62 -15.19 -7.14
N GLY A 57 -6.86 -14.02 -6.54
CA GLY A 57 -6.83 -13.82 -5.10
C GLY A 57 -5.42 -13.93 -4.48
N ILE A 58 -4.37 -14.04 -5.30
CA ILE A 58 -3.00 -14.20 -4.82
C ILE A 58 -2.49 -12.85 -4.30
N TYR A 59 -1.95 -12.87 -3.07
CA TYR A 59 -1.33 -11.71 -2.45
C TYR A 59 0.06 -11.44 -3.05
N GLY A 60 0.26 -10.23 -3.57
CA GLY A 60 1.58 -9.66 -3.83
C GLY A 60 2.19 -9.03 -2.58
N VAL A 61 1.35 -8.48 -1.68
CA VAL A 61 1.72 -7.98 -0.35
C VAL A 61 0.59 -8.30 0.62
N ASN A 62 0.93 -8.78 1.82
CA ASN A 62 -0.01 -8.93 2.93
C ASN A 62 0.78 -8.77 4.24
N THR A 63 0.73 -7.58 4.84
CA THR A 63 1.50 -7.27 6.06
C THR A 63 0.86 -6.12 6.83
N TRP A 64 1.32 -5.91 8.07
CA TRP A 64 1.12 -4.67 8.81
C TRP A 64 2.45 -4.00 9.09
N GLU A 65 2.57 -2.73 8.73
CA GLU A 65 3.80 -1.96 8.93
C GLU A 65 3.49 -0.54 9.42
N ASP A 66 4.48 0.07 10.06
CA ASP A 66 4.32 1.37 10.71
C ASP A 66 4.91 2.48 9.82
N PHE A 67 4.09 3.45 9.43
CA PHE A 67 4.49 4.58 8.57
C PHE A 67 3.95 5.91 9.11
N GLU A 68 4.61 7.02 8.76
CA GLU A 68 4.16 8.37 9.13
C GLU A 68 2.86 8.77 8.41
N THR A 69 2.73 8.36 7.14
CA THR A 69 1.63 8.75 6.26
C THR A 69 1.11 7.57 5.45
N ILE A 70 -0.15 7.68 4.99
CA ILE A 70 -0.74 6.67 4.14
C ILE A 70 -0.06 6.61 2.77
N GLU A 71 0.44 7.75 2.26
CA GLU A 71 1.24 7.78 1.05
C GLU A 71 2.48 6.90 1.17
N LYS A 72 3.20 6.93 2.30
CA LYS A 72 4.35 6.03 2.51
C LYS A 72 3.96 4.56 2.54
N ALA A 73 2.82 4.23 3.14
CA ALA A 73 2.28 2.87 3.12
C ALA A 73 1.86 2.43 1.69
N ILE A 74 1.29 3.32 0.87
CA ILE A 74 0.94 3.03 -0.53
C ILE A 74 2.20 2.86 -1.39
N GLU A 75 3.24 3.67 -1.17
CA GLU A 75 4.55 3.49 -1.83
C GLU A 75 5.11 2.10 -1.51
N TYR A 76 5.11 1.70 -0.24
CA TYR A 76 5.54 0.37 0.19
C TYR A 76 4.71 -0.74 -0.47
N ALA A 77 3.38 -0.59 -0.52
CA ALA A 77 2.50 -1.55 -1.18
C ALA A 77 2.86 -1.75 -2.66
N LEU A 78 3.11 -0.66 -3.39
CA LEU A 78 3.46 -0.69 -4.82
C LEU A 78 4.87 -1.23 -5.08
N GLU A 79 5.83 -0.93 -4.21
CA GLU A 79 7.19 -1.46 -4.31
C GLU A 79 7.24 -2.95 -3.97
N GLY A 80 6.61 -3.36 -2.87
CA GLY A 80 6.56 -4.76 -2.43
C GLY A 80 5.84 -5.68 -3.40
N SER A 81 4.85 -5.16 -4.13
CA SER A 81 4.13 -5.90 -5.18
C SER A 81 4.76 -5.78 -6.58
N LEU A 82 5.92 -5.14 -6.71
CA LEU A 82 6.62 -4.90 -7.99
C LEU A 82 5.77 -4.11 -9.02
N LEU A 83 4.81 -3.32 -8.54
CA LEU A 83 3.93 -2.49 -9.39
C LEU A 83 4.48 -1.08 -9.62
N ALA A 84 5.39 -0.61 -8.76
CA ALA A 84 6.07 0.68 -8.85
C ALA A 84 6.85 0.84 -10.15
N LYS A 85 6.88 2.06 -10.73
CA LYS A 85 7.65 2.35 -11.95
C LYS A 85 9.10 2.76 -11.67
N ASN A 86 9.42 3.16 -10.44
CA ASN A 86 10.75 3.64 -10.06
C ASN A 86 11.66 2.53 -9.51
N THR A 87 11.34 1.26 -9.74
CA THR A 87 12.18 0.13 -9.33
C THR A 87 13.46 0.07 -10.17
N LEU A 88 14.42 0.93 -9.84
CA LEU A 88 15.83 0.55 -9.98
C LEU A 88 16.15 -0.43 -8.83
N PRO A 89 16.92 -1.49 -9.10
CA PRO A 89 17.33 -2.40 -8.03
C PRO A 89 18.12 -1.61 -6.98
N LYS A 90 17.75 -1.73 -5.70
CA LYS A 90 18.63 -1.28 -4.62
C LYS A 90 19.93 -2.09 -4.74
N PRO A 91 21.10 -1.44 -4.88
CA PRO A 91 22.36 -2.16 -4.83
C PRO A 91 22.48 -2.85 -3.45
N LYS A 92 22.93 -4.11 -3.48
CA LYS A 92 23.25 -4.90 -2.28
C LYS A 92 24.39 -4.27 -1.50
#